data_AF-A0A5J9SPL1-F1
#
_entry.id   AF-A0A5J9SPL1-F1
#
_cell.length_a   1.000
_cell.length_b   1.000
_cell.length_c   1.000
_cell.angle_alpha   90.00
_cell.angle_beta   90.00
_cell.angle_gamma   90.00
#
_symmetry.space_group_name_H-M   'P 1'
#
loop_
_entity.id
_entity.type
_entity.pdbx_description
1 polymer ?
#
loop_
_entity_poly.entity_id
_entity_poly.type
_entity_poly.pdbx_seq_one_letter_code
_entity_poly.pdbx_strand_id
1 'polypeptide(L)'
;MTKRSGSSRRKKAKQRAAAAASVAYPPRVLLERYCTEEIHGSSSSVADTKTRAAGHTAAGSPISVALSAAAPPESSRVCVQVQLSGGVKLQHCTILAAHGDSMLIDVTTKEEWKGEKEDYFIYSAGDAAADPPRPPSLLLLPPLPLTEEQIENNYLRQSQQRFLYRDDTGLLLRGEDDELLVAQLRMERADKEAAPELLCTPAAAVATWGLASAHVPSTPTPSKPGC
;
A
#
# COMPACT_ATOMS: atom_id res chain seq x y z
N MET A 1 -24.22 -32.02 -53.39
CA MET A 1 -24.57 -31.61 -52.00
C MET A 1 -23.45 -32.01 -51.05
N THR A 2 -22.56 -31.10 -50.66
CA THR A 2 -21.58 -31.35 -49.60
C THR A 2 -21.43 -30.09 -48.74
N LYS A 3 -22.09 -30.10 -47.58
CA LYS A 3 -21.85 -29.15 -46.48
C LYS A 3 -20.70 -29.69 -45.63
N ARG A 4 -19.79 -28.79 -45.20
CA ARG A 4 -19.18 -28.70 -43.84
C ARG A 4 -17.79 -28.07 -43.91
N SER A 5 -17.62 -26.87 -43.35
CA SER A 5 -16.39 -26.45 -42.63
C SER A 5 -16.54 -25.04 -42.03
N GLY A 6 -17.50 -24.84 -41.13
CA GLY A 6 -17.71 -23.54 -40.44
C GLY A 6 -17.46 -23.58 -38.92
N SER A 7 -17.43 -24.78 -38.32
CA SER A 7 -17.48 -24.95 -36.85
C SER A 7 -16.11 -24.86 -36.17
N SER A 8 -15.04 -25.31 -36.85
CA SER A 8 -13.70 -25.39 -36.25
C SER A 8 -13.02 -24.02 -36.11
N ARG A 9 -13.18 -23.13 -37.11
CA ARG A 9 -12.65 -21.75 -37.04
C ARG A 9 -13.35 -20.92 -35.98
N ARG A 10 -14.67 -21.10 -35.79
CA ARG A 10 -15.43 -20.37 -34.76
C ARG A 10 -15.07 -20.81 -33.35
N LYS A 11 -14.77 -22.10 -33.14
CA LYS A 11 -14.22 -22.60 -31.86
C LYS A 11 -12.81 -22.06 -31.61
N LYS A 12 -11.89 -22.12 -32.58
CA LYS A 12 -10.53 -21.55 -32.44
C LYS A 12 -10.52 -20.04 -32.23
N ALA A 13 -11.40 -19.29 -32.90
CA ALA A 13 -11.54 -17.85 -32.72
C ALA A 13 -12.16 -17.51 -31.35
N LYS A 14 -13.14 -18.28 -30.88
CA LYS A 14 -13.73 -18.12 -29.54
C LYS A 14 -12.76 -18.52 -28.43
N GLN A 15 -11.88 -19.49 -28.67
CA GLN A 15 -10.84 -19.92 -27.72
C GLN A 15 -9.65 -18.94 -27.69
N ARG A 16 -9.28 -18.33 -28.83
CA ARG A 16 -8.33 -17.20 -28.87
C ARG A 16 -8.90 -15.91 -28.26
N ALA A 17 -10.19 -15.64 -28.45
CA ALA A 17 -10.87 -14.50 -27.81
C ALA A 17 -11.07 -14.71 -26.30
N ALA A 18 -11.29 -15.95 -25.85
CA ALA A 18 -11.35 -16.28 -24.42
C ALA A 18 -9.96 -16.26 -23.75
N ALA A 19 -8.90 -16.63 -24.47
CA ALA A 19 -7.53 -16.52 -23.98
C ALA A 19 -7.01 -15.06 -23.93
N ALA A 20 -7.66 -14.14 -24.65
CA ALA A 20 -7.37 -12.70 -24.61
C ALA A 20 -8.14 -11.95 -23.48
N ALA A 21 -8.95 -12.67 -22.69
CA ALA A 21 -9.77 -12.08 -21.62
C ALA A 21 -9.27 -12.42 -20.19
N SER A 22 -8.05 -12.94 -20.05
CA SER A 22 -7.26 -12.62 -18.86
C SER A 22 -6.50 -11.34 -19.19
N VAL A 23 -7.03 -10.19 -18.78
CA VAL A 23 -6.23 -8.96 -18.76
C VAL A 23 -5.12 -9.21 -17.74
N ALA A 24 -4.00 -9.76 -18.21
CA ALA A 24 -2.81 -9.88 -17.40
C ALA A 24 -2.30 -8.46 -17.19
N TYR A 25 -2.18 -8.04 -15.93
CA TYR A 25 -1.57 -6.75 -15.61
C TYR A 25 -0.17 -6.69 -16.23
N PRO A 26 0.27 -5.52 -16.71
CA PRO A 26 1.64 -5.38 -17.18
C PRO A 26 2.59 -5.75 -16.04
N PRO A 27 3.73 -6.39 -16.33
CA PRO A 27 4.66 -6.86 -15.29
C PRO A 27 5.33 -5.71 -14.52
N ARG A 28 5.21 -4.48 -15.02
CA ARG A 28 5.75 -3.25 -14.46
C ARG A 28 4.79 -2.13 -14.77
N VAL A 29 4.61 -1.22 -13.82
CA VAL A 29 3.81 -0.02 -13.99
C VAL A 29 4.62 1.22 -13.60
N LEU A 30 4.33 2.34 -14.25
CA LEU A 30 4.68 3.65 -13.72
C LEU A 30 3.54 4.06 -12.79
N LEU A 31 3.83 4.53 -11.58
CA LEU A 31 2.82 4.82 -10.57
C LEU A 31 2.76 6.32 -10.29
N GLU A 32 1.56 6.91 -10.41
CA GLU A 32 1.33 8.26 -9.91
C GLU A 32 1.45 8.26 -8.38
N ARG A 33 2.19 9.22 -7.84
CA ARG A 33 2.43 9.31 -6.40
C ARG A 33 1.21 9.80 -5.61
N TYR A 34 0.41 10.68 -6.22
CA TYR A 34 -0.81 11.18 -5.59
C TYR A 34 -1.95 10.25 -5.93
N CYS A 35 -2.69 9.85 -4.91
CA CYS A 35 -3.87 9.04 -5.09
C CYS A 35 -5.01 9.89 -5.66
N THR A 36 -5.84 9.27 -6.48
CA THR A 36 -7.07 9.87 -6.98
C THR A 36 -8.20 9.60 -5.99
N GLU A 37 -8.81 10.65 -5.43
CA GLU A 37 -10.00 10.50 -4.59
C GLU A 37 -11.21 10.13 -5.46
N GLU A 38 -11.90 9.04 -5.09
CA GLU A 38 -13.15 8.62 -5.72
C GLU A 38 -14.36 8.98 -4.85
N ILE A 39 -15.26 9.78 -5.42
CA ILE A 39 -16.50 10.19 -4.78
C ILE A 39 -17.48 9.02 -4.71
N HIS A 40 -18.00 8.74 -3.52
CA HIS A 40 -18.99 7.70 -3.30
C HIS A 40 -20.27 7.92 -4.11
N GLY A 41 -20.69 6.89 -4.86
CA GLY A 41 -21.87 6.95 -5.73
C GLY A 41 -21.61 7.47 -7.15
N SER A 42 -20.36 7.84 -7.48
CA SER A 42 -19.99 8.16 -8.87
C SER A 42 -19.89 6.88 -9.70
N SER A 43 -20.60 6.81 -10.83
CA SER A 43 -20.57 5.67 -11.76
C SER A 43 -19.32 5.62 -12.65
N SER A 44 -18.36 6.55 -12.46
CA SER A 44 -17.21 6.75 -13.35
C SER A 44 -15.87 6.24 -12.79
N SER A 45 -15.90 5.31 -11.83
CA SER A 45 -14.67 4.71 -11.30
C SER A 45 -13.86 4.08 -12.44
N VAL A 46 -12.60 4.51 -12.54
CA VAL A 46 -11.61 3.98 -13.47
C VAL A 46 -10.78 2.85 -12.84
N ALA A 47 -11.06 2.53 -11.57
CA ALA A 47 -10.33 1.53 -10.82
C ALA A 47 -10.83 0.12 -11.13
N ASP A 48 -9.92 -0.84 -11.12
CA ASP A 48 -10.24 -2.24 -11.31
C ASP A 48 -10.81 -2.83 -10.00
N THR A 49 -12.06 -3.28 -10.07
CA THR A 49 -12.77 -3.88 -8.93
C THR A 49 -12.06 -5.12 -8.36
N LYS A 50 -11.27 -5.84 -9.16
CA LYS A 50 -10.50 -7.02 -8.71
C LYS A 50 -9.34 -6.68 -7.80
N THR A 51 -8.83 -5.44 -7.89
CA THR A 51 -7.72 -4.96 -7.08
C THR A 51 -8.22 -4.27 -5.80
N ARG A 52 -9.53 -4.18 -5.61
CA ARG A 52 -10.12 -3.42 -4.53
C ARG A 52 -9.91 -4.12 -3.19
N ALA A 53 -9.26 -3.41 -2.28
CA ALA A 53 -9.15 -3.78 -0.88
C ALA A 53 -9.90 -2.76 -0.02
N ALA A 54 -10.49 -3.23 1.09
CA ALA A 54 -11.24 -2.40 2.02
C ALA A 54 -10.66 -2.51 3.43
N GLY A 55 -10.83 -1.46 4.22
CA GLY A 55 -10.37 -1.37 5.59
C GLY A 55 -11.08 -0.23 6.32
N HIS A 56 -10.50 0.18 7.45
CA HIS A 56 -10.99 1.29 8.26
C HIS A 56 -9.82 2.19 8.65
N THR A 57 -10.07 3.50 8.63
CA THR A 57 -9.21 4.52 9.26
C THR A 57 -9.10 4.29 10.76
N ALA A 58 -8.12 4.90 11.42
CA ALA A 58 -8.03 4.83 12.88
C ALA A 58 -9.21 5.53 13.57
N ALA A 59 -9.95 6.38 12.86
CA ALA A 59 -11.21 6.97 13.33
C ALA A 59 -12.43 6.06 13.14
N GLY A 60 -12.27 4.91 12.46
CA GLY A 60 -13.35 3.97 12.16
C GLY A 60 -14.12 4.27 10.87
N SER A 61 -13.76 5.32 10.12
CA SER A 61 -14.34 5.60 8.80
C SER A 61 -13.95 4.50 7.80
N PRO A 62 -14.90 3.93 7.06
CA PRO A 62 -14.63 2.98 5.98
C PRO A 62 -13.74 3.59 4.90
N ILE A 63 -12.76 2.82 4.45
CA ILE A 63 -11.86 3.18 3.35
C ILE A 63 -11.73 2.00 2.38
N SER A 64 -11.61 2.30 1.09
CA SER A 64 -11.20 1.33 0.09
C SER A 64 -10.17 1.90 -0.87
N VAL A 65 -9.28 1.03 -1.32
CA VAL A 65 -8.20 1.35 -2.25
C VAL A 65 -8.27 0.38 -3.42
N ALA A 66 -8.11 0.88 -4.64
CA ALA A 66 -8.07 0.07 -5.85
C ALA A 66 -7.08 0.66 -6.86
N LEU A 67 -6.60 -0.17 -7.79
CA LEU A 67 -5.65 0.23 -8.82
C LEU A 67 -6.35 0.45 -10.15
N SER A 68 -5.95 1.51 -10.84
CA SER A 68 -6.19 1.68 -12.27
C SER A 68 -4.85 1.46 -12.97
N ALA A 69 -4.62 0.23 -13.43
CA ALA A 69 -3.36 -0.18 -14.02
C ALA A 69 -3.30 0.20 -15.51
N ALA A 70 -2.22 0.87 -15.90
CA ALA A 70 -1.92 1.22 -17.29
C ALA A 70 -0.53 0.70 -17.67
N ALA A 71 -0.36 0.31 -18.93
CA ALA A 71 0.94 -0.11 -19.44
C ALA A 71 1.83 1.12 -19.69
N PRO A 72 3.12 1.10 -19.31
CA PRO A 72 4.04 2.19 -19.63
C PRO A 72 4.06 2.51 -21.14
N PRO A 73 4.14 3.80 -21.54
CA PRO A 73 4.51 4.97 -20.73
C PRO A 73 3.36 5.62 -19.94
N GLU A 74 2.13 5.12 -20.05
CA GLU A 74 1.01 5.64 -19.27
C GLU A 74 1.20 5.33 -17.78
N SER A 75 0.76 6.25 -16.91
CA SER A 75 0.88 6.09 -15.47
C SER A 75 -0.37 5.42 -14.90
N SER A 76 -0.14 4.39 -14.09
CA SER A 76 -1.12 3.75 -13.24
C SER A 76 -1.45 4.65 -12.05
N ARG A 77 -2.69 4.53 -11.56
CA ARG A 77 -3.23 5.35 -10.47
C ARG A 77 -3.69 4.48 -9.32
N VAL A 78 -3.58 5.02 -8.11
CA VAL A 78 -4.22 4.47 -6.92
C VAL A 78 -5.47 5.30 -6.65
N CYS A 79 -6.62 4.64 -6.70
CA CYS A 79 -7.93 5.23 -6.44
C CYS A 79 -8.32 4.95 -5.00
N VAL A 80 -8.65 6.00 -4.26
CA VAL A 80 -8.97 5.93 -2.82
C VAL A 80 -10.34 6.50 -2.57
N GLN A 81 -11.16 5.74 -1.86
CA GLN A 81 -12.49 6.13 -1.45
C GLN A 81 -12.57 6.06 0.07
N VAL A 82 -12.83 7.21 0.71
CA VAL A 82 -12.99 7.31 2.16
C VAL A 82 -14.39 7.83 2.48
N GLN A 83 -15.13 7.13 3.33
CA GLN A 83 -16.44 7.58 3.80
C GLN A 83 -16.29 8.48 5.02
N LEU A 84 -16.12 9.77 4.76
CA LEU A 84 -15.95 10.80 5.78
C LEU A 84 -17.30 11.40 6.19
N SER A 85 -17.42 11.77 7.45
CA SER A 85 -18.62 12.36 8.04
C SER A 85 -18.24 13.46 9.03
N GLY A 86 -19.22 14.24 9.50
CA GLY A 86 -19.01 15.20 10.59
C GLY A 86 -18.08 16.38 10.27
N GLY A 87 -18.01 16.82 9.01
CA GLY A 87 -17.15 17.93 8.59
C GLY A 87 -15.68 17.56 8.38
N VAL A 88 -15.33 16.28 8.53
CA VAL A 88 -13.99 15.76 8.19
C VAL A 88 -13.85 15.68 6.67
N LYS A 89 -12.71 16.13 6.14
CA LYS A 89 -12.39 16.08 4.71
C LYS A 89 -11.08 15.32 4.49
N LEU A 90 -10.94 14.69 3.32
CA LEU A 90 -9.66 14.15 2.90
C LEU A 90 -8.77 15.33 2.51
N GLN A 91 -7.64 15.49 3.19
CA GLN A 91 -6.71 16.58 2.94
C GLN A 91 -5.75 16.20 1.81
N HIS A 92 -5.12 15.04 1.91
CA HIS A 92 -4.32 14.45 0.85
C HIS A 92 -4.22 12.94 1.02
N CYS A 93 -3.88 12.26 -0.08
CA CYS A 93 -3.55 10.85 -0.06
C CYS A 93 -2.37 10.58 -1.02
N THR A 94 -1.29 10.01 -0.49
CA THR A 94 -0.02 9.91 -1.20
C THR A 94 0.65 8.57 -0.96
N ILE A 95 1.32 8.05 -1.97
CA ILE A 95 2.15 6.85 -1.88
C ILE A 95 3.54 7.27 -1.37
N LEU A 96 3.91 6.76 -0.21
CA LEU A 96 5.21 7.03 0.41
C LEU A 96 6.29 6.09 -0.12
N ALA A 97 5.95 4.82 -0.29
CA ALA A 97 6.86 3.79 -0.77
C ALA A 97 6.09 2.67 -1.48
N ALA A 98 6.75 1.96 -2.38
CA ALA A 98 6.21 0.79 -3.06
C ALA A 98 7.31 -0.25 -3.25
N HIS A 99 6.99 -1.52 -3.02
CA HIS A 99 7.90 -2.64 -3.21
C HIS A 99 7.09 -3.90 -3.59
N GLY A 100 7.42 -4.53 -4.72
CA GLY A 100 6.70 -5.69 -5.21
C GLY A 100 5.23 -5.37 -5.54
N ASP A 101 4.31 -6.11 -4.93
CA ASP A 101 2.86 -5.91 -5.03
C ASP A 101 2.28 -4.97 -3.96
N SER A 102 3.14 -4.38 -3.13
CA SER A 102 2.76 -3.70 -1.89
C SER A 102 3.15 -2.22 -1.89
N MET A 103 2.31 -1.39 -1.29
CA MET A 103 2.41 0.08 -1.27
C MET A 103 2.09 0.61 0.11
N LEU A 104 2.86 1.60 0.56
CA LEU A 104 2.59 2.36 1.77
C LEU A 104 1.92 3.67 1.37
N ILE A 105 0.71 3.88 1.88
CA ILE A 105 -0.16 5.00 1.54
C ILE A 105 -0.38 5.83 2.81
N ASP A 106 -0.07 7.12 2.73
CA ASP A 106 -0.51 8.14 3.68
C ASP A 106 -1.92 8.61 3.29
N VAL A 107 -2.84 8.54 4.25
CA VAL A 107 -4.19 9.09 4.17
C VAL A 107 -4.32 10.14 5.26
N THR A 108 -4.26 11.41 4.87
CA THR A 108 -4.41 12.52 5.80
C THR A 108 -5.83 13.08 5.70
N THR A 109 -6.53 13.08 6.82
CA THR A 109 -7.85 13.70 6.98
C THR A 109 -7.75 14.96 7.82
N LYS A 110 -8.64 15.91 7.60
CA LYS A 110 -8.66 17.18 8.33
C LYS A 110 -10.05 17.46 8.88
N GLU A 111 -10.10 17.78 10.17
CA GLU A 111 -11.29 18.28 10.85
C GLU A 111 -11.01 19.71 11.29
N GLU A 112 -11.90 20.66 10.96
CA GLU A 112 -11.67 22.11 11.13
C GLU A 112 -11.17 22.50 12.53
N TRP A 113 -11.62 21.79 13.57
CA TRP A 113 -11.31 22.11 14.97
C TRP A 113 -10.32 21.15 15.64
N LYS A 114 -10.05 19.97 15.05
CA LYS A 114 -9.13 18.96 15.63
C LYS A 114 -7.79 18.86 14.89
N GLY A 115 -7.64 19.55 13.77
CA GLY A 115 -6.43 19.53 12.97
C GLY A 115 -6.38 18.35 12.00
N GLU A 116 -5.17 17.99 11.59
CA GLU A 116 -4.91 16.92 10.65
C GLU A 116 -4.68 15.59 11.38
N LYS A 117 -5.19 14.52 10.77
CA LYS A 117 -5.01 13.16 11.24
C LYS A 117 -4.48 12.30 10.10
N GLU A 118 -3.30 11.75 10.31
CA GLU A 118 -2.62 10.86 9.37
C GLU A 118 -2.87 9.41 9.76
N ASP A 119 -3.32 8.62 8.80
CA ASP A 119 -3.40 7.16 8.88
C ASP A 119 -2.52 6.57 7.78
N TYR A 120 -1.73 5.55 8.13
CA TYR A 120 -0.82 4.90 7.20
C TYR A 120 -1.30 3.51 6.88
N PHE A 121 -1.45 3.20 5.60
CA PHE A 121 -1.95 1.93 5.13
C PHE A 121 -0.93 1.20 4.29
N ILE A 122 -0.80 -0.10 4.52
CA ILE A 122 -0.20 -1.03 3.57
C ILE A 122 -1.32 -1.56 2.68
N TYR A 123 -1.25 -1.24 1.40
CA TYR A 123 -2.05 -1.88 0.37
C TYR A 123 -1.20 -2.97 -0.30
N SER A 124 -1.73 -4.18 -0.41
CA SER A 124 -1.13 -5.25 -1.21
C SER A 124 -2.11 -5.65 -2.31
N ALA A 125 -1.66 -5.63 -3.57
CA ALA A 125 -2.51 -6.00 -4.70
C ALA A 125 -2.89 -7.49 -4.71
N GLY A 126 -2.16 -8.30 -3.93
CA GLY A 126 -2.32 -9.74 -3.89
C GLY A 126 -1.73 -10.41 -5.12
N ASP A 127 -1.85 -11.74 -5.14
CA ASP A 127 -1.41 -12.57 -6.24
C ASP A 127 -2.47 -13.63 -6.51
N ALA A 128 -3.25 -13.41 -7.57
CA ALA A 128 -4.29 -14.35 -8.01
C ALA A 128 -3.70 -15.64 -8.62
N ALA A 129 -2.41 -15.64 -8.98
CA ALA A 129 -1.72 -16.79 -9.53
C ALA A 129 -0.95 -17.61 -8.46
N ALA A 130 -0.81 -17.08 -7.24
CA ALA A 130 -0.26 -17.82 -6.11
C ALA A 130 -1.12 -19.02 -5.71
N ASP A 131 -0.50 -20.02 -5.07
CA ASP A 131 -1.18 -21.19 -4.51
C ASP A 131 -0.92 -21.28 -3.00
N PRO A 132 -1.89 -20.92 -2.12
CA PRO A 132 -3.24 -20.47 -2.45
C PRO A 132 -3.28 -19.02 -2.99
N PRO A 133 -4.32 -18.65 -3.77
CA PRO A 133 -4.47 -17.28 -4.25
C PRO A 133 -4.55 -16.27 -3.11
N ARG A 134 -3.77 -15.20 -3.20
CA ARG A 134 -3.74 -14.12 -2.22
C ARG A 134 -4.59 -12.95 -2.73
N PRO A 135 -5.75 -12.64 -2.11
CA PRO A 135 -6.56 -11.50 -2.52
C PRO A 135 -5.89 -10.17 -2.17
N PRO A 136 -6.31 -9.05 -2.78
CA PRO A 136 -5.89 -7.73 -2.36
C PRO A 136 -6.26 -7.47 -0.89
N SER A 137 -5.40 -6.77 -0.18
CA SER A 137 -5.60 -6.43 1.23
C SER A 137 -5.21 -4.99 1.53
N LEU A 138 -5.79 -4.46 2.61
CA LEU A 138 -5.52 -3.12 3.10
C LEU A 138 -5.38 -3.18 4.61
N LEU A 139 -4.19 -2.89 5.11
CA LEU A 139 -3.84 -2.98 6.52
C LEU A 139 -3.47 -1.59 7.06
N LEU A 140 -4.15 -1.16 8.11
CA LEU A 140 -3.79 0.04 8.85
C LEU A 140 -2.56 -0.25 9.71
N LEU A 141 -1.53 0.57 9.58
CA LEU A 141 -0.34 0.47 10.44
C LEU A 141 -0.70 0.87 11.88
N PRO A 142 -0.28 0.07 12.87
CA PRO A 142 -0.51 0.41 14.26
C PRO A 142 0.27 1.68 14.63
N PRO A 143 -0.24 2.48 15.58
CA PRO A 143 0.52 3.53 16.23
C PRO A 143 1.85 3.01 16.78
N LEU A 144 2.91 3.83 16.79
CA LEU A 144 4.16 3.44 17.46
C LEU A 144 3.94 3.39 18.98
N PRO A 145 4.47 2.36 19.68
CA PRO A 145 4.52 2.39 21.13
C PRO A 145 5.40 3.57 21.57
N LEU A 146 4.94 4.29 22.59
CA LEU A 146 5.71 5.39 23.17
C LEU A 146 6.97 4.85 23.83
N THR A 147 8.07 5.57 23.67
CA THR A 147 9.29 5.34 24.47
C THR A 147 9.10 5.92 25.88
N GLU A 148 9.80 5.38 26.89
CA GLU A 148 9.72 5.85 28.28
C GLU A 148 10.00 7.37 28.39
N GLU A 149 10.96 7.86 27.60
CA GLU A 149 11.29 9.28 27.49
C GLU A 149 10.14 10.16 26.97
N GLN A 150 9.32 9.63 26.04
CA GLN A 150 8.13 10.33 25.52
C GLN A 150 6.97 10.32 26.53
N ILE A 151 6.88 9.28 27.36
CA ILE A 151 5.89 9.17 28.44
C ILE A 151 6.21 10.18 29.55
N GLU A 152 7.48 10.30 29.94
CA GLU A 152 7.93 11.21 31.00
C GLU A 152 7.78 12.69 30.62
N ASN A 153 8.01 13.03 29.35
CA ASN A 153 8.04 14.42 28.93
C ASN A 153 6.67 15.10 28.75
N ASN A 154 5.53 14.39 28.87
CA ASN A 154 4.13 14.85 29.01
C ASN A 154 3.60 16.08 28.19
N TYR A 155 4.40 16.68 27.29
CA TYR A 155 4.03 17.78 26.38
C TYR A 155 3.41 17.27 25.08
N LEU A 156 3.34 15.95 24.89
CA LEU A 156 2.97 15.31 23.63
C LEU A 156 1.80 14.33 23.77
N ARG A 157 0.67 14.76 24.35
CA ARG A 157 -0.61 14.05 24.09
C ARG A 157 -0.96 13.97 22.59
N GLN A 158 -0.23 14.68 21.74
CA GLN A 158 -0.29 14.65 20.27
C GLN A 158 0.74 13.72 19.59
N SER A 159 1.72 13.11 20.28
CA SER A 159 2.72 12.22 19.64
C SER A 159 2.30 10.76 19.50
N GLN A 160 1.01 10.47 19.47
CA GLN A 160 0.51 9.12 19.19
C GLN A 160 0.68 8.73 17.71
N GLN A 161 0.96 9.70 16.83
CA GLN A 161 1.02 9.49 15.39
C GLN A 161 2.45 9.22 14.93
N ARG A 162 2.60 8.09 14.25
CA ARG A 162 3.82 7.71 13.51
C ARG A 162 3.94 8.67 12.33
N PHE A 163 4.78 9.70 12.38
CA PHE A 163 5.02 10.55 11.21
C PHE A 163 6.05 9.89 10.28
N LEU A 164 5.62 9.51 9.07
CA LEU A 164 6.48 8.96 8.02
C LEU A 164 6.58 9.97 6.89
N TYR A 165 7.80 10.38 6.56
CA TYR A 165 8.02 11.31 5.46
C TYR A 165 8.31 10.54 4.17
N ARG A 166 7.78 11.07 3.07
CA ARG A 166 8.01 10.52 1.73
C ARG A 166 9.50 10.34 1.42
N ASP A 167 10.32 11.28 1.87
CA ASP A 167 11.72 11.36 1.45
C ASP A 167 12.65 10.44 2.25
N ASP A 168 12.16 9.89 3.38
CA ASP A 168 12.93 9.02 4.27
C ASP A 168 12.30 7.64 4.48
N THR A 169 11.10 7.39 3.97
CA THR A 169 10.38 6.14 4.23
C THR A 169 10.50 5.16 3.07
N GLY A 170 10.79 3.90 3.39
CA GLY A 170 10.90 2.79 2.45
C GLY A 170 10.07 1.58 2.86
N LEU A 171 9.75 0.73 1.88
CA LEU A 171 9.19 -0.60 2.08
C LEU A 171 10.21 -1.66 1.66
N LEU A 172 10.35 -2.69 2.47
CA LEU A 172 11.25 -3.82 2.24
C LEU A 172 10.49 -5.12 2.43
N LEU A 173 10.72 -6.11 1.57
CA LEU A 173 10.29 -7.50 1.80
C LEU A 173 11.48 -8.27 2.38
N ARG A 174 11.29 -8.93 3.53
CA ARG A 174 12.31 -9.69 4.24
C ARG A 174 12.06 -11.20 4.12
N GLY A 175 13.06 -11.90 3.61
CA GLY A 175 13.15 -13.36 3.66
C GLY A 175 12.26 -14.10 2.66
N GLU A 176 12.21 -15.42 2.81
CA GLU A 176 11.36 -16.33 2.03
C GLU A 176 9.88 -16.23 2.45
N ASP A 177 9.61 -15.66 3.63
CA ASP A 177 8.27 -15.52 4.20
C ASP A 177 7.53 -14.24 3.73
N ASP A 178 8.11 -13.47 2.79
CA ASP A 178 7.56 -12.21 2.28
C ASP A 178 7.14 -11.22 3.39
N GLU A 179 7.91 -11.14 4.49
CA GLU A 179 7.60 -10.22 5.60
C GLU A 179 7.80 -8.77 5.14
N LEU A 180 6.72 -7.97 5.12
CA LEU A 180 6.81 -6.56 4.75
C LEU A 180 7.24 -5.70 5.95
N LEU A 181 8.31 -4.93 5.74
CA LEU A 181 8.88 -4.00 6.71
C LEU A 181 8.76 -2.56 6.21
N VAL A 182 8.38 -1.67 7.12
CA VAL A 182 8.44 -0.22 6.92
C VAL A 182 9.70 0.27 7.58
N ALA A 183 10.58 0.89 6.81
CA ALA A 183 11.86 1.42 7.29
C ALA A 183 11.89 2.94 7.10
N GLN A 184 12.43 3.65 8.09
CA GLN A 184 12.71 5.08 7.98
C GLN A 184 14.22 5.30 8.01
N LEU A 185 14.73 6.02 7.01
CA LEU A 185 16.11 6.45 6.93
C LEU A 185 16.33 7.63 7.86
N ARG A 186 17.18 7.47 8.86
CA ARG A 186 17.64 8.58 9.69
C ARG A 186 19.06 8.94 9.29
N MET A 187 19.26 10.20 8.94
CA MET A 187 20.58 10.76 8.66
C MET A 187 20.98 11.67 9.80
N GLU A 188 21.99 11.28 10.55
CA GLU A 188 22.66 12.15 11.52
C GLU A 188 23.79 12.90 10.81
N ARG A 189 23.90 14.21 11.07
CA ARG A 189 25.02 14.99 10.55
C ARG A 189 26.29 14.51 11.24
N ALA A 190 27.29 14.08 10.47
CA ALA A 190 28.60 13.78 11.02
C ALA A 190 29.22 15.07 11.56
N ASP A 191 29.53 15.09 12.86
CA ASP A 191 30.40 16.09 13.43
C ASP A 191 31.80 15.95 12.82
N LYS A 192 32.34 17.07 12.36
CA LYS A 192 33.62 17.13 11.62
C LYS A 192 34.81 16.88 12.55
N GLU A 193 35.06 15.66 13.00
CA GLU A 193 36.39 15.30 13.52
C GLU A 193 36.66 13.79 13.54
N ALA A 194 36.87 13.20 12.35
CA ALA A 194 37.73 12.03 12.20
C ALA A 194 38.18 11.94 10.73
N ALA A 195 39.49 11.95 10.51
CA ALA A 195 40.10 11.86 9.18
C ALA A 195 39.81 10.50 8.51
N PRO A 196 39.61 10.46 7.17
CA PRO A 196 39.28 9.24 6.46
C PRO A 196 40.55 8.50 6.01
N GLU A 197 40.74 7.25 6.43
CA GLU A 197 41.54 6.31 5.64
C GLU A 197 40.64 5.68 4.56
N LEU A 198 41.07 5.85 3.30
CA LEU A 198 40.33 5.47 2.10
C LEU A 198 40.08 3.96 2.03
N LEU A 199 38.80 3.58 2.11
CA LEU A 199 38.21 2.52 1.31
C LEU A 199 36.94 3.11 0.69
N CYS A 200 36.92 3.18 -0.65
CA CYS A 200 35.96 3.92 -1.47
C CYS A 200 34.51 3.86 -0.95
N THR A 201 34.08 4.94 -0.30
CA THR A 201 32.69 5.18 0.12
C THR A 201 32.37 6.65 -0.23
N PRO A 202 31.27 6.94 -0.93
CA PRO A 202 30.78 8.31 -1.00
C PRO A 202 30.15 8.67 0.34
N ALA A 203 30.81 9.61 1.03
CA ALA A 203 30.34 10.52 2.07
C ALA A 203 29.51 9.92 3.23
N ALA A 204 30.20 9.78 4.36
CA ALA A 204 29.69 9.36 5.66
C ALA A 204 28.52 10.24 6.17
N ALA A 205 27.32 9.70 6.07
CA ALA A 205 26.35 9.75 7.15
C ALA A 205 26.32 8.34 7.76
N VAL A 206 26.41 8.22 9.08
CA VAL A 206 26.09 6.95 9.73
C VAL A 206 24.57 6.82 9.69
N ALA A 207 24.07 6.12 8.66
CA ALA A 207 22.67 5.77 8.56
C ALA A 207 22.40 4.61 9.52
N THR A 208 21.80 4.90 10.67
CA THR A 208 21.27 3.87 11.56
C THR A 208 19.83 3.55 11.13
N TRP A 209 19.58 2.28 10.83
CA TRP A 209 18.25 1.80 10.47
C TRP A 209 17.46 1.51 11.75
N GLY A 210 16.39 2.26 11.99
CA GLY A 210 15.37 1.88 12.98
C GLY A 210 14.36 0.93 12.33
N LEU A 211 14.38 -0.35 12.72
CA LEU A 211 13.47 -1.35 12.18
C LEU A 211 12.24 -1.49 13.10
N ALA A 212 11.04 -1.26 12.58
CA ALA A 212 9.80 -1.60 13.27
C ALA A 212 9.11 -2.74 12.49
N SER A 213 9.09 -3.95 13.07
CA SER A 213 8.34 -5.09 12.50
C SER A 213 6.86 -4.94 12.83
N ALA A 214 6.00 -5.19 11.85
CA ALA A 214 4.57 -5.36 12.05
C ALA A 214 4.21 -6.77 11.57
N HIS A 215 3.86 -7.65 12.50
CA HIS A 215 3.46 -9.02 12.20
C HIS A 215 2.02 -9.05 11.67
N VAL A 216 1.80 -9.71 10.54
CA VAL A 216 0.46 -10.01 10.02
C VAL A 216 -0.05 -11.28 10.71
N PRO A 217 -1.10 -11.24 11.53
CA PRO A 217 -1.61 -12.45 12.18
C PRO A 217 -2.29 -13.37 11.17
N SER A 218 -1.89 -14.64 11.15
CA SER A 218 -2.58 -15.72 10.46
C SER A 218 -3.93 -16.01 11.14
N THR A 219 -5.00 -16.12 10.36
CA THR A 219 -6.36 -16.41 10.84
C THR A 219 -6.42 -17.75 11.60
N PRO A 220 -7.09 -17.83 12.77
CA PRO A 220 -7.31 -19.09 13.44
C PRO A 220 -8.27 -19.98 12.65
N THR A 221 -7.89 -21.24 12.48
CA THR A 221 -8.73 -22.30 11.89
C THR A 221 -10.02 -22.48 12.69
N PRO A 222 -11.20 -22.58 12.06
CA PRO A 222 -12.43 -22.87 12.78
C PRO A 222 -12.38 -24.29 13.35
N SER A 223 -12.49 -24.39 14.67
CA SER A 223 -12.69 -25.66 15.38
C SER A 223 -13.98 -26.33 14.92
N LYS A 224 -13.89 -27.59 14.50
CA LYS A 224 -15.06 -28.43 14.18
C LYS A 224 -16.01 -28.49 15.39
N PRO A 225 -17.33 -28.36 15.19
CA PRO A 225 -18.29 -28.70 16.24
C PRO A 225 -18.21 -30.21 16.52
N GLY A 226 -18.15 -30.56 17.81
CA GLY A 226 -18.13 -31.94 18.29
C GLY A 226 -19.40 -32.70 17.96
N CYS A 227 -19.25 -34.02 17.84
CA CYS A 227 -20.31 -35.01 17.66
C CYS A 227 -21.36 -34.99 18.77
#